data_AF-A0A957QEP5-F1
#
_entry.id   AF-A0A957QEP5-F1
#
_cell.length_a   1.000
_cell.length_b   1.000
_cell.length_c   1.000
_cell.angle_alpha   90.00
_cell.angle_beta   90.00
_cell.angle_gamma   90.00
#
_symmetry.space_group_name_H-M   'P 1'
#
loop_
_entity.id
_entity.type
_entity.pdbx_description
1 polymer ?
#
loop_
_entity_poly.entity_id
_entity_poly.type
_entity_poly.pdbx_seq_one_letter_code
_entity_poly.pdbx_strand_id
1 'polypeptide(L)'
;MALVEHTNMIDPAHYAGDHLLYLGDYLDPSHRYFEMTKDDLLAEFLPALTRFNPQFDASWVTGAWLHRAKYAQPVPVTGYEAMIPSIRTPIDGLYFASMSQVYPWDRGTNYAVEMGRHVAAMIHADGNVA
;
A
#
# COMPACT_ATOMS: atom_id res chain seq x y z
N MET A 1 8.81 -3.84 -9.90
CA MET A 1 8.69 -5.18 -9.28
C MET A 1 9.50 -5.25 -7.99
N ALA A 2 8.86 -5.64 -6.89
CA ALA A 2 9.46 -5.96 -5.60
C ALA A 2 9.23 -7.44 -5.28
N LEU A 3 10.25 -8.09 -4.71
CA LEU A 3 10.21 -9.46 -4.19
C LEU A 3 10.60 -9.36 -2.72
N VAL A 4 9.65 -9.61 -1.82
CA VAL A 4 9.87 -9.50 -0.38
C VAL A 4 9.50 -10.82 0.27
N GLU A 5 10.46 -11.48 0.90
CA GLU A 5 10.20 -12.65 1.73
C GLU A 5 9.91 -12.19 3.17
N HIS A 6 8.63 -12.26 3.55
CA HIS A 6 8.14 -11.89 4.87
C HIS A 6 8.69 -12.78 5.97
N THR A 7 8.98 -14.03 5.63
CA THR A 7 9.50 -15.01 6.58
C THR A 7 10.95 -14.80 7.00
N ASN A 8 11.65 -13.83 6.41
CA ASN A 8 12.91 -13.31 6.97
C ASN A 8 12.68 -12.35 8.14
N MET A 9 11.47 -11.79 8.28
CA MET A 9 11.09 -10.92 9.39
C MET A 9 10.34 -11.68 10.49
N ILE A 10 9.45 -12.61 10.11
CA ILE A 10 8.64 -13.41 11.05
C ILE A 10 8.89 -14.88 10.79
N ASP A 11 9.22 -15.64 11.84
CA ASP A 11 9.59 -17.06 11.71
C ASP A 11 8.52 -17.91 10.99
N PRO A 12 8.91 -18.77 10.03
CA PRO A 12 8.00 -19.69 9.33
C PRO A 12 7.15 -20.59 10.25
N ALA A 13 7.57 -20.84 11.49
CA ALA A 13 6.79 -21.60 12.47
C ALA A 13 5.40 -20.97 12.75
N HIS A 14 5.24 -19.66 12.54
CA HIS A 14 3.95 -18.97 12.60
C HIS A 14 3.05 -19.23 11.38
N TYR A 15 3.58 -19.86 10.34
CA TYR A 15 2.94 -20.14 9.06
C TYR A 15 3.00 -21.64 8.70
N ALA A 16 2.99 -22.53 9.70
CA ALA A 16 3.09 -23.98 9.51
C ALA A 16 4.35 -24.45 8.74
N GLY A 17 5.42 -23.63 8.76
CA GLY A 17 6.67 -23.89 8.04
C GLY A 17 6.70 -23.32 6.62
N ASP A 18 5.61 -22.72 6.13
CA ASP A 18 5.59 -22.09 4.80
C ASP A 18 6.39 -20.78 4.77
N HIS A 19 7.04 -20.53 3.64
CA HIS A 19 7.72 -19.27 3.35
C HIS A 19 6.77 -18.32 2.60
N LEU A 20 6.60 -17.10 3.10
CA LEU A 20 5.66 -16.12 2.53
C LEU A 20 6.41 -15.10 1.66
N LEU A 21 6.08 -15.09 0.37
CA LEU A 21 6.65 -14.20 -0.64
C LEU A 21 5.61 -13.19 -1.12
N TYR A 22 5.92 -11.91 -1.00
CA TYR A 22 5.16 -10.81 -1.59
C TYR A 22 5.81 -10.39 -2.91
N LEU A 23 5.05 -10.53 -4.00
CA LEU A 23 5.42 -10.06 -5.33
C LEU A 23 4.59 -8.82 -5.64
N GLY A 24 5.23 -7.66 -5.66
CA GLY A 24 4.56 -6.38 -5.83
C GLY A 24 5.02 -5.62 -7.08
N ASP A 25 4.13 -4.85 -7.69
CA ASP A 25 4.53 -3.88 -8.71
C ASP A 25 3.66 -2.61 -8.67
N TYR A 26 4.22 -1.51 -9.15
CA TYR A 26 3.51 -0.24 -9.34
C TYR A 26 3.33 -0.02 -10.83
N LEU A 27 2.08 -0.05 -11.28
CA LEU A 27 1.74 -0.07 -12.70
C LEU A 27 0.71 0.99 -13.00
N ASP A 28 0.71 1.46 -14.25
CA ASP A 28 -0.35 2.31 -14.77
C ASP A 28 -1.73 1.61 -14.61
N PRO A 29 -2.80 2.33 -14.25
CA PRO A 29 -4.14 1.73 -14.08
C PRO A 29 -4.70 1.00 -15.31
N SER A 30 -4.19 1.32 -16.51
CA SER A 30 -4.53 0.65 -17.78
C SER A 30 -3.68 -0.59 -18.08
N HIS A 31 -2.68 -0.90 -17.25
CA HIS A 31 -1.79 -2.04 -17.47
C HIS A 31 -2.55 -3.38 -17.41
N ARG A 32 -2.23 -4.31 -18.31
CA ARG A 32 -2.93 -5.61 -18.47
C ARG A 32 -3.07 -6.41 -17.17
N TYR A 33 -2.13 -6.27 -16.23
CA TYR A 33 -2.16 -6.98 -14.95
C TYR A 33 -3.39 -6.65 -14.12
N PHE A 34 -3.97 -5.46 -14.29
CA PHE A 34 -5.22 -5.11 -13.60
C PHE A 34 -6.43 -5.91 -14.07
N GLU A 35 -6.35 -6.57 -15.22
CA GLU A 35 -7.45 -7.38 -15.80
C GLU A 35 -7.13 -8.89 -15.81
N MET A 36 -5.88 -9.28 -15.56
CA MET A 36 -5.48 -10.69 -15.47
C MET A 36 -6.08 -11.38 -14.23
N THR A 37 -6.35 -12.68 -14.36
CA THR A 37 -6.75 -13.50 -13.22
C THR A 37 -5.56 -13.75 -12.29
N LYS A 38 -5.83 -14.29 -11.10
CA LYS A 38 -4.78 -14.71 -10.16
C LYS A 38 -3.83 -15.72 -10.80
N ASP A 39 -4.38 -16.72 -11.50
CA ASP A 39 -3.60 -17.82 -12.05
C ASP A 39 -2.76 -17.36 -13.26
N ASP A 40 -3.31 -16.47 -14.10
CA ASP A 40 -2.56 -15.86 -15.20
C ASP A 40 -1.37 -15.05 -14.69
N LEU A 41 -1.59 -14.23 -13.66
CA LEU A 41 -0.54 -13.41 -13.05
C LEU A 41 0.52 -14.26 -12.36
N LEU A 42 0.10 -15.33 -11.67
CA LEU A 42 1.03 -16.27 -11.06
C LEU A 42 1.90 -16.93 -12.13
N ALA A 43 1.30 -17.44 -13.21
CA ALA A 43 2.02 -18.05 -14.32
C ALA A 43 3.00 -17.08 -15.00
N GLU A 44 2.67 -15.78 -15.07
CA GLU A 44 3.56 -14.74 -15.57
C GLU A 44 4.77 -14.51 -14.65
N PHE A 45 4.59 -14.61 -13.33
CA PHE A 45 5.60 -14.22 -12.34
C PHE A 45 6.52 -15.37 -11.92
N LEU A 46 6.00 -16.60 -11.81
CA LEU A 46 6.76 -17.76 -11.32
C LEU A 46 8.07 -18.02 -12.09
N PRO A 47 8.15 -17.90 -13.43
CA PRO A 47 9.40 -18.13 -14.15
C PRO A 47 10.54 -17.22 -13.67
N ALA A 48 10.23 -15.99 -13.24
CA ALA A 48 11.23 -15.05 -12.77
C ALA A 48 11.88 -15.48 -11.44
N LEU A 49 11.22 -16.32 -10.64
CA LEU A 49 11.74 -16.79 -9.34
C LEU A 49 12.99 -17.66 -9.49
N THR A 50 13.12 -18.39 -10.60
CA THR A 50 14.33 -19.18 -10.93
C THR A 50 15.59 -18.32 -11.03
N ARG A 51 15.46 -17.01 -11.29
CA ARG A 51 16.58 -16.06 -11.32
C ARG A 51 17.14 -15.76 -9.92
N PHE A 52 16.33 -15.94 -8.88
CA PHE A 52 16.70 -15.69 -7.49
C PHE A 52 17.05 -16.99 -6.77
N ASN A 53 16.29 -18.06 -7.04
CA ASN A 53 16.59 -19.40 -6.56
C ASN A 53 16.56 -20.37 -7.76
N PRO A 54 17.73 -20.79 -8.30
CA PRO A 54 17.79 -21.71 -9.43
C PRO A 54 17.15 -23.08 -9.19
N GLN A 55 16.92 -23.46 -7.93
CA GLN A 55 16.25 -24.71 -7.56
C GLN A 55 14.74 -24.56 -7.43
N PHE A 56 14.20 -23.34 -7.55
CA PHE A 56 12.78 -23.07 -7.44
C PHE A 56 11.99 -23.94 -8.43
N ASP A 57 10.98 -24.64 -7.91
CA ASP A 57 10.03 -25.41 -8.68
C ASP A 57 8.61 -24.89 -8.41
N ALA A 58 7.81 -24.73 -9.45
CA ALA A 58 6.44 -24.21 -9.33
C ALA A 58 5.54 -25.08 -8.43
N SER A 59 5.86 -26.37 -8.26
CA SER A 59 5.16 -27.28 -7.35
C SER A 59 5.35 -26.94 -5.86
N TRP A 60 6.31 -26.07 -5.52
CA TRP A 60 6.50 -25.60 -4.14
C TRP A 60 5.43 -24.60 -3.71
N VAL A 61 4.67 -24.05 -4.65
CA VAL A 61 3.62 -23.07 -4.35
C VAL A 61 2.42 -23.78 -3.72
N THR A 62 2.26 -23.63 -2.41
CA THR A 62 1.13 -24.20 -1.65
C THR A 62 -0.14 -23.35 -1.75
N GLY A 63 0.00 -22.06 -2.05
CA GLY A 63 -1.11 -21.12 -2.18
C GLY A 63 -0.69 -19.80 -2.82
N ALA A 64 -1.69 -19.08 -3.36
CA ALA A 64 -1.50 -17.75 -3.94
C ALA A 64 -2.73 -16.88 -3.70
N TRP A 65 -2.48 -15.59 -3.49
CA TRP A 65 -3.49 -14.56 -3.30
C TRP A 65 -3.15 -13.35 -4.16
N LEU A 66 -4.18 -12.72 -4.73
CA LEU A 66 -4.01 -11.55 -5.58
C LEU A 66 -4.77 -10.37 -4.99
N HIS A 67 -4.02 -9.31 -4.70
CA HIS A 67 -4.55 -8.01 -4.28
C HIS A 67 -4.16 -6.98 -5.34
N ARG A 68 -5.10 -6.11 -5.70
CA ARG A 68 -4.87 -5.03 -6.67
C ARG A 68 -5.62 -3.78 -6.24
N ALA A 69 -5.01 -2.61 -6.44
CA ALA A 69 -5.63 -1.32 -6.20
C ALA A 69 -5.24 -0.36 -7.32
N LYS A 70 -6.21 0.04 -8.17
CA LYS A 70 -5.98 1.01 -9.26
C LYS A 70 -5.57 2.40 -8.73
N TYR A 71 -5.99 2.72 -7.51
CA TYR A 71 -5.69 3.98 -6.82
C TYR A 71 -5.04 3.69 -5.46
N ALA A 72 -3.79 3.20 -5.48
CA ALA A 72 -3.08 2.80 -4.26
C ALA A 72 -2.45 3.99 -3.52
N GLN A 73 -1.94 4.99 -4.26
CA GLN A 73 -1.34 6.19 -3.69
C GLN A 73 -1.47 7.37 -4.66
N PRO A 74 -1.59 8.62 -4.17
CA PRO A 74 -1.47 9.79 -5.01
C PRO A 74 -0.07 9.87 -5.61
N VAL A 75 0.03 10.33 -6.86
CA VAL A 75 1.31 10.66 -7.50
C VAL A 75 1.45 12.19 -7.45
N PRO A 76 2.33 12.74 -6.59
CA PRO A 76 2.52 14.18 -6.49
C PRO A 76 3.07 14.73 -7.80
N VAL A 77 2.40 15.72 -8.38
CA VAL A 77 2.89 16.48 -9.54
C VAL A 77 3.86 17.57 -9.11
N THR A 78 4.57 18.16 -10.06
CA THR A 78 5.39 19.36 -9.79
C THR A 78 4.50 20.46 -9.19
N GLY A 79 4.91 21.02 -8.05
CA GLY A 79 4.14 22.03 -7.33
C GLY A 79 3.00 21.50 -6.45
N TYR A 80 2.96 20.18 -6.18
CA TYR A 80 1.91 19.55 -5.37
C TYR A 80 1.71 20.19 -3.99
N GLU A 81 2.77 20.74 -3.38
CA GLU A 81 2.69 21.44 -2.09
C GLU A 81 1.61 22.53 -2.06
N ALA A 82 1.48 23.29 -3.15
CA ALA A 82 0.46 24.34 -3.27
C ALA A 82 -0.97 23.78 -3.51
N MET A 83 -1.09 22.48 -3.78
CA MET A 83 -2.36 21.79 -4.04
C MET A 83 -2.86 21.00 -2.82
N ILE A 84 -2.10 20.96 -1.73
CA ILE A 84 -2.48 20.19 -0.54
C ILE A 84 -3.75 20.81 0.07
N PRO A 85 -4.85 20.05 0.17
CA PRO A 85 -6.09 20.58 0.71
C PRO A 85 -5.99 20.79 2.23
N SER A 86 -6.63 21.85 2.71
CA SER A 86 -6.72 22.15 4.14
C SER A 86 -7.43 21.04 4.90
N ILE A 87 -7.03 20.81 6.15
CA ILE A 87 -7.67 19.82 7.02
C ILE A 87 -9.09 20.26 7.40
N ARG A 88 -9.29 21.54 7.72
CA ARG A 88 -10.65 22.10 7.85
C ARG A 88 -11.25 22.26 6.45
N THR A 89 -12.44 21.73 6.24
CA THR A 89 -13.17 21.94 5.00
C THR A 89 -14.05 23.19 5.11
N PRO A 90 -14.59 23.71 4.00
CA PRO A 90 -15.60 24.78 4.04
C PRO A 90 -16.94 24.38 4.67
N ILE A 91 -17.13 23.10 5.01
CA ILE A 91 -18.34 22.59 5.65
C ILE A 91 -18.06 22.49 7.16
N ASP A 92 -18.85 23.20 7.95
CA ASP A 92 -18.70 23.22 9.40
C ASP A 92 -18.84 21.81 10.00
N GLY A 93 -17.93 21.46 10.89
CA GLY A 93 -17.87 20.14 11.52
C GLY A 93 -17.31 19.02 10.61
N LEU A 94 -16.93 19.31 9.36
CA LEU A 94 -16.31 18.34 8.45
C LEU A 94 -14.81 18.63 8.25
N TYR A 95 -13.99 17.61 8.49
CA TYR A 95 -12.54 17.65 8.36
C TYR A 95 -12.06 16.62 7.32
N PHE A 96 -11.02 16.96 6.58
CA PHE A 96 -10.42 16.13 5.55
C PHE A 96 -8.97 15.77 5.91
N ALA A 97 -8.74 14.50 6.23
CA ALA A 97 -7.41 13.96 6.54
C ALA A 97 -7.16 12.75 5.62
N SER A 98 -6.12 12.82 4.79
CA SER A 98 -5.86 11.82 3.76
C SER A 98 -4.37 11.73 3.41
N MET A 99 -4.02 10.83 2.49
CA MET A 99 -2.65 10.75 1.95
C MET A 99 -2.20 12.04 1.24
N SER A 100 -3.11 12.94 0.84
CA SER A 100 -2.73 14.23 0.25
C SER A 100 -1.91 15.11 1.18
N GLN A 101 -2.13 15.02 2.49
CA GLN A 101 -1.40 15.79 3.50
C GLN A 101 -0.10 15.12 3.96
N VAL A 102 0.23 13.92 3.47
CA VAL A 102 1.44 13.18 3.88
C VAL A 102 2.69 13.67 3.14
N TYR A 103 2.54 14.29 1.97
CA TYR A 103 3.65 14.88 1.20
C TYR A 103 4.49 15.84 2.07
N PRO A 104 5.84 15.81 2.00
CA PRO A 104 6.69 15.06 1.05
C PRO A 104 7.07 13.66 1.53
N TRP A 105 6.45 13.15 2.59
CA TRP A 105 6.77 11.84 3.15
C TRP A 105 6.07 10.70 2.41
N ASP A 106 6.56 9.48 2.63
CA ASP A 106 5.91 8.26 2.13
C ASP A 106 4.72 7.87 3.04
N ARG A 107 3.82 7.01 2.53
CA ARG A 107 2.54 6.59 3.12
C ARG A 107 2.66 5.68 4.36
N GLY A 108 3.53 6.05 5.30
CA GLY A 108 3.74 5.35 6.57
C GLY A 108 2.57 5.51 7.54
N THR A 109 2.27 4.45 8.29
CA THR A 109 1.21 4.45 9.30
C THR A 109 1.45 5.47 10.42
N ASN A 110 2.71 5.82 10.70
CA ASN A 110 3.07 6.86 11.67
C ASN A 110 2.41 8.22 11.33
N TYR A 111 2.42 8.64 10.06
CA TYR A 111 1.80 9.90 9.63
C TYR A 111 0.29 9.86 9.72
N ALA A 112 -0.33 8.71 9.42
CA ALA A 112 -1.78 8.54 9.61
C ALA A 112 -2.19 8.68 11.08
N VAL A 113 -1.41 8.09 12.00
CA VAL A 113 -1.66 8.20 13.45
C VAL A 113 -1.47 9.63 13.94
N GLU A 114 -0.37 10.29 13.53
CA GLU A 114 -0.10 11.68 13.87
C GLU A 114 -1.22 12.62 13.39
N MET A 115 -1.59 12.50 12.11
CA MET A 115 -2.65 13.29 11.51
C MET A 115 -4.00 13.05 12.19
N GLY A 116 -4.32 11.78 12.51
CA GLY A 116 -5.53 11.44 13.25
C GLY A 116 -5.59 12.12 14.62
N ARG A 117 -4.48 12.15 15.36
CA ARG A 117 -4.40 12.87 16.65
C ARG A 117 -4.54 14.38 16.47
N HIS A 118 -3.89 14.94 15.46
CA HIS A 118 -3.97 16.36 15.16
C HIS A 118 -5.40 16.81 14.83
N VAL A 119 -6.08 16.07 13.94
CA VAL A 119 -7.47 16.36 13.56
C VAL A 119 -8.42 16.21 14.74
N ALA A 120 -8.24 15.18 15.58
CA ALA A 120 -9.06 15.01 16.78
C ALA A 120 -8.92 16.20 17.75
N ALA A 121 -7.70 16.72 17.95
CA ALA A 121 -7.48 17.91 18.77
C ALA A 121 -8.13 19.17 18.17
N MET A 122 -8.07 19.35 16.85
CA MET A 122 -8.76 20.44 16.15
C MET A 122 -10.28 20.36 16.34
N ILE A 123 -10.87 19.18 16.15
CA ILE A 123 -12.31 18.95 16.36
C ILE A 123 -12.72 19.36 17.77
N HIS A 124 -11.95 18.94 18.79
CA HIS A 124 -12.25 19.28 20.17
C HIS A 124 -12.17 20.78 20.44
N ALA A 125 -11.14 21.45 19.91
CA ALA A 125 -10.98 22.89 20.08
C ALA A 125 -12.12 23.67 19.41
N ASP A 126 -12.49 23.31 18.18
CA ASP A 126 -13.54 24.01 17.43
C ASP A 126 -14.93 23.77 18.04
N GLY A 127 -15.19 22.57 18.57
CA GLY A 127 -16.44 22.23 19.25
C GLY A 127 -16.65 22.91 20.61
N ASN A 128 -15.57 23.38 21.27
CA ASN A 128 -15.66 24.15 22.51
C ASN A 128 -15.87 25.66 22.28
N VAL A 129 -15.86 26.12 21.03
CA VAL A 129 -16.02 27.53 20.63
C VAL A 129 -17.41 27.78 20.01
N ALA A 130 -18.21 26.73 19.80
CA ALA A 130 -19.62 26.78 19.39
C ALA A 130 -20.56 26.82 20.60
#